data_AF-R9LYR0-F1
#
_entry.id   AF-R9LYR0-F1
#
_cell.length_a   1.000
_cell.length_b   1.000
_cell.length_c   1.000
_cell.angle_alpha   90.00
_cell.angle_beta   90.00
_cell.angle_gamma   90.00
#
_symmetry.space_group_name_H-M   'P 1'
#
loop_
_entity.id
_entity.type
_entity.pdbx_description
1 polymer ?
#
loop_
_entity_poly.entity_id
_entity_poly.type
_entity_poly.pdbx_seq_one_letter_code
_entity_poly.pdbx_strand_id
1 'polypeptide(L)'
;MIRGNYNITFLQQMLGISSPMSPMSKLSVSSLSSPEVQNQLKAAGIDVNSRQYQVVMKDMMGALDGRAGYTTVSAIKNRMRQYNADGDYVGPGGIVVPGMIATGIPESERHQIINVSEDARQKMFDETKRHFLQEYGVANGDTTKRSEVFRAFQLSIPKEDRLKGTWTLGQYERAYTRAFVDAVKAVNPNWEPGQPFDKSILDSVTRESVDHALVKSGNKLVFSNKSVNIRI
;
A
#
# COMPACT_ATOMS: atom_id res chain seq x y z
N MET A 1 53.19 19.48 -47.11
CA MET A 1 52.18 20.51 -47.38
C MET A 1 50.80 19.92 -47.05
N ILE A 2 50.18 20.45 -45.99
CA ILE A 2 48.78 20.34 -45.52
C ILE A 2 48.15 18.93 -45.37
N ARG A 3 48.27 18.34 -44.18
CA ARG A 3 47.29 17.37 -43.65
C ARG A 3 46.18 18.17 -42.97
N GLY A 4 45.01 18.26 -43.61
CA GLY A 4 43.83 18.91 -43.04
C GLY A 4 43.21 18.06 -41.94
N ASN A 5 43.32 18.53 -40.68
CA ASN A 5 42.54 18.03 -39.57
C ASN A 5 41.10 18.52 -39.72
N TYR A 6 40.23 17.68 -40.30
CA TYR A 6 38.80 17.93 -40.20
C TYR A 6 38.31 17.44 -38.84
N ASN A 7 37.93 18.39 -37.98
CA ASN A 7 37.30 18.15 -36.69
C ASN A 7 36.02 17.35 -36.90
N ILE A 8 36.02 16.11 -36.42
CA ILE A 8 34.88 15.15 -36.47
C ILE A 8 33.59 15.75 -35.88
N THR A 9 33.72 16.74 -35.00
CA THR A 9 32.63 17.49 -34.38
C THR A 9 31.80 18.33 -35.34
N PHE A 10 32.36 18.84 -36.44
CA PHE A 10 31.62 19.70 -37.37
C PHE A 10 30.68 18.90 -38.30
N LEU A 11 31.10 17.69 -38.68
CA LEU A 11 30.29 16.78 -39.51
C LEU A 11 29.10 16.19 -38.75
N GLN A 12 29.19 16.03 -37.43
CA GLN A 12 28.07 15.53 -36.60
C GLN A 12 26.93 16.54 -36.47
N GLN A 13 27.22 17.84 -36.46
CA GLN A 13 26.20 18.89 -36.37
C GLN A 13 25.41 19.08 -37.67
N MET A 14 26.02 18.77 -38.83
CA MET A 14 25.40 18.89 -40.16
C MET A 14 24.40 17.78 -40.48
N LEU A 15 24.54 16.58 -39.90
CA LEU A 15 23.74 15.39 -40.25
C LEU A 15 22.52 15.16 -39.35
N GLY A 16 22.25 16.04 -38.37
CA GLY A 16 21.11 15.90 -37.46
C GLY A 16 21.13 14.63 -36.62
N ILE A 17 22.27 13.93 -36.55
CA ILE A 17 22.45 12.72 -35.75
C ILE A 17 22.58 13.20 -34.30
N SER A 18 21.50 13.09 -33.53
CA SER A 18 21.54 13.23 -32.08
C SER A 18 22.65 12.34 -31.54
N SER A 19 23.51 12.89 -30.68
CA SER A 19 24.61 12.16 -30.07
C SER A 19 24.15 10.79 -29.57
N PRO A 20 24.96 9.72 -29.73
CA PRO A 20 24.70 8.47 -29.04
C PRO A 20 24.53 8.80 -27.55
N MET A 21 23.47 8.29 -26.92
CA MET A 21 23.20 8.45 -25.49
C MET A 21 24.52 8.49 -24.72
N SER A 22 24.81 9.63 -24.09
CA SER A 22 25.99 9.81 -23.26
C SER A 22 26.14 8.57 -22.36
N PRO A 23 27.33 7.94 -22.27
CA PRO A 23 27.54 6.80 -21.39
C PRO A 23 27.00 7.16 -20.03
N MET A 24 26.17 6.29 -19.42
CA MET A 24 25.50 6.53 -18.14
C MET A 24 26.42 7.30 -17.20
N SER A 25 26.21 8.63 -17.11
CA SER A 25 27.14 9.49 -16.38
C SER A 25 27.01 9.08 -14.92
N LYS A 26 28.02 8.39 -14.41
CA LYS A 26 28.06 7.96 -13.02
C LYS A 26 28.15 9.23 -12.19
N LEU A 27 27.10 9.51 -11.44
CA LEU A 27 27.04 10.63 -10.51
C LEU A 27 27.43 10.13 -9.13
N SER A 28 28.37 10.79 -8.46
CA SER A 28 28.59 10.52 -7.05
C SER A 28 27.38 11.01 -6.25
N VAL A 29 26.82 10.18 -5.37
CA VAL A 29 25.68 10.54 -4.51
C VAL A 29 26.04 11.72 -3.59
N SER A 30 27.31 11.83 -3.17
CA SER A 30 27.79 12.96 -2.37
C SER A 30 27.82 14.30 -3.13
N SER A 31 27.81 14.26 -4.47
CA SER A 31 27.86 15.45 -5.33
C SER A 31 26.50 15.94 -5.82
N LEU A 32 25.40 15.31 -5.39
CA LEU A 32 24.04 15.61 -5.88
C LEU A 32 23.56 17.03 -5.54
N SER A 33 24.13 17.66 -4.51
CA SER A 33 23.88 19.06 -4.17
C SER A 33 24.72 20.06 -4.98
N SER A 34 25.70 19.61 -5.77
CA SER A 34 26.56 20.51 -6.54
C SER A 34 25.77 21.20 -7.67
N PRO A 35 26.08 22.48 -7.98
CA PRO A 35 25.39 23.21 -9.05
C PRO A 35 25.46 22.51 -10.41
N GLU A 36 26.60 21.88 -10.72
CA GLU A 36 26.79 21.13 -11.96
C GLU A 36 25.83 19.94 -12.05
N VAL A 37 25.79 19.09 -11.01
CA VAL A 37 24.91 17.92 -11.00
C VAL A 37 23.45 18.34 -10.97
N GLN A 38 23.09 19.40 -10.24
CA GLN A 38 21.73 19.94 -10.27
C GLN A 38 21.32 20.42 -11.67
N ASN A 39 22.21 21.08 -12.40
CA ASN A 39 21.94 21.51 -13.77
C ASN A 39 21.76 20.31 -14.71
N GLN A 40 22.57 19.25 -14.56
CA GLN A 40 22.41 18.01 -15.32
C GLN A 40 21.04 17.34 -15.03
N LEU A 41 20.61 17.31 -13.77
CA LEU A 41 19.31 16.76 -13.37
C LEU A 41 18.14 17.59 -13.92
N LYS A 42 18.22 18.92 -13.82
CA LYS A 42 17.22 19.84 -14.41
C LYS A 42 17.13 19.67 -15.93
N ALA A 43 18.27 19.59 -16.62
CA ALA A 43 18.32 19.35 -18.06
C ALA A 43 17.71 18.00 -18.45
N ALA A 44 17.76 17.01 -17.56
CA ALA A 44 17.08 15.73 -17.72
C ALA A 44 15.59 15.77 -17.36
N GLY A 45 15.01 16.92 -17.05
CA GLY A 45 13.60 17.07 -16.69
C GLY A 45 13.26 16.66 -15.26
N ILE A 46 14.24 16.60 -14.36
CA ILE A 46 13.99 16.38 -12.93
C ILE A 46 13.82 17.74 -12.26
N ASP A 47 12.67 17.94 -11.61
CA ASP A 47 12.49 19.08 -10.71
C ASP A 47 13.23 18.82 -9.38
N VAL A 48 14.44 19.36 -9.28
CA VAL A 48 15.29 19.23 -8.09
C VAL A 48 14.76 20.00 -6.87
N ASN A 49 13.76 20.86 -7.04
CA ASN A 49 13.10 21.55 -5.93
C ASN A 49 11.85 20.81 -5.43
N SER A 50 11.40 19.78 -6.15
CA SER A 50 10.21 19.01 -5.77
C SER A 50 10.40 18.25 -4.46
N ARG A 51 9.32 18.13 -3.69
CA ARG A 51 9.30 17.32 -2.46
C ARG A 51 9.66 15.86 -2.75
N GLN A 52 9.14 15.31 -3.85
CA GLN A 52 9.46 13.98 -4.37
C GLN A 52 10.98 13.78 -4.54
N TYR A 53 11.65 14.70 -5.24
CA TYR A 53 13.11 14.62 -5.43
C TYR A 53 13.85 14.68 -4.10
N GLN A 54 13.51 15.64 -3.23
CA GLN A 54 14.20 15.84 -1.95
C GLN A 54 14.11 14.60 -1.05
N VAL A 55 12.94 13.94 -1.00
CA VAL A 55 12.78 12.68 -0.25
C VAL A 55 13.61 11.56 -0.86
N VAL A 56 13.62 11.40 -2.19
CA VAL A 56 14.43 10.38 -2.86
C VAL A 56 15.92 10.57 -2.59
N MET A 57 16.41 11.82 -2.60
CA MET A 57 17.82 12.10 -2.30
C MET A 57 18.14 11.74 -0.85
N LYS A 58 17.28 12.11 0.10
CA LYS A 58 17.43 11.76 1.52
C LYS A 58 17.48 10.24 1.74
N ASP A 59 16.57 9.52 1.11
CA ASP A 59 16.48 8.05 1.15
C ASP A 59 17.73 7.39 0.54
N MET A 60 18.20 7.89 -0.60
CA MET A 60 19.44 7.43 -1.24
C MET A 60 20.67 7.66 -0.36
N MET A 61 20.80 8.84 0.25
CA MET A 61 21.92 9.16 1.14
C MET A 61 21.88 8.33 2.43
N GLY A 62 20.70 8.14 3.01
CA GLY A 62 20.50 7.32 4.21
C GLY A 62 20.87 5.86 3.98
N ALA A 63 20.51 5.29 2.82
CA ALA A 63 20.82 3.91 2.47
C ALA A 63 22.32 3.62 2.31
N LEU A 64 23.15 4.65 2.13
CA LEU A 64 24.60 4.50 2.02
C LEU A 64 25.31 4.48 3.38
N ASP A 65 24.64 4.88 4.46
CA ASP A 65 25.21 4.91 5.82
C ASP A 65 26.60 5.59 5.87
N GLY A 66 26.70 6.77 5.25
CA GLY A 66 27.95 7.54 5.16
C GLY A 66 28.99 7.03 4.15
N ARG A 67 28.71 5.94 3.42
CA ARG A 67 29.62 5.40 2.40
C ARG A 67 29.49 6.14 1.07
N ALA A 68 30.58 6.12 0.30
CA ALA A 68 30.54 6.61 -1.08
C ALA A 68 29.62 5.72 -1.92
N GLY A 69 28.77 6.34 -2.73
CA GLY A 69 27.87 5.66 -3.64
C GLY A 69 27.81 6.38 -4.99
N TYR A 70 27.53 5.62 -6.04
CA TYR A 70 27.32 6.15 -7.38
C TYR A 70 25.90 5.86 -7.85
N THR A 71 25.35 6.77 -8.64
CA THR A 71 24.02 6.64 -9.25
C THR A 71 24.05 7.15 -10.69
N THR A 72 22.90 7.13 -11.36
CA THR A 72 22.71 7.70 -12.69
C THR A 72 21.41 8.48 -12.73
N VAL A 73 21.27 9.41 -13.68
CA VAL A 73 20.02 10.14 -13.90
C VAL A 73 18.82 9.17 -14.08
N SER A 74 19.01 8.10 -14.83
CA SER A 74 17.97 7.08 -15.04
C SER A 74 17.61 6.35 -13.75
N ALA A 75 18.60 6.00 -12.91
CA ALA A 75 18.34 5.38 -11.61
C ALA A 75 17.57 6.32 -10.67
N ILE A 76 17.91 7.61 -10.67
CA ILE A 76 17.17 8.64 -9.92
C ILE A 76 15.72 8.71 -10.40
N LYS A 77 15.48 8.81 -11.71
CA LYS A 77 14.12 8.80 -12.28
C LYS A 77 13.34 7.54 -11.90
N ASN A 78 13.98 6.37 -11.99
CA ASN A 78 13.37 5.10 -11.63
C ASN A 78 12.98 5.05 -10.15
N ARG A 79 13.80 5.60 -9.26
CA ARG A 79 13.49 5.69 -7.82
C ARG A 79 12.39 6.72 -7.57
N MET A 80 12.43 7.89 -8.22
CA MET A 80 11.38 8.91 -8.12
C MET A 80 9.99 8.36 -8.49
N ARG A 81 9.89 7.44 -9.46
CA ARG A 81 8.61 6.79 -9.80
C ARG A 81 7.97 5.97 -8.67
N GLN A 82 8.73 5.64 -7.62
CA GLN A 82 8.20 4.96 -6.43
C GLN A 82 7.67 5.92 -5.38
N TYR A 83 7.70 7.23 -5.64
CA TYR A 83 7.23 8.27 -4.73
C TYR A 83 6.17 9.14 -5.44
N ASN A 84 5.17 9.64 -4.72
CA ASN A 84 4.22 10.61 -5.25
C ASN A 84 4.76 12.05 -5.16
N ALA A 85 3.97 13.03 -5.61
CA ALA A 85 4.34 14.45 -5.56
C ALA A 85 4.59 14.98 -4.12
N ASP A 86 3.88 14.44 -3.14
CA ASP A 86 4.05 14.77 -1.71
C ASP A 86 5.32 14.14 -1.10
N GLY A 87 6.00 13.27 -1.85
CA GLY A 87 7.17 12.52 -1.39
C GLY A 87 6.83 11.29 -0.56
N ASP A 88 5.59 10.81 -0.56
CA ASP A 88 5.24 9.53 0.04
C ASP A 88 5.71 8.38 -0.85
N TYR A 89 6.20 7.31 -0.23
CA TYR A 89 6.47 6.07 -0.94
C TYR A 89 5.16 5.40 -1.39
N VAL A 90 5.04 5.16 -2.69
CA VAL A 90 3.90 4.49 -3.34
C VAL A 90 4.30 3.16 -4.00
N GLY A 91 5.58 2.81 -3.96
CA GLY A 91 6.11 1.57 -4.52
C GLY A 91 5.96 1.46 -6.04
N PRO A 92 6.37 0.31 -6.62
CA PRO A 92 6.23 0.07 -8.05
C PRO A 92 4.75 0.13 -8.49
N GLY A 93 4.46 0.91 -9.52
CA GLY A 93 3.11 1.03 -10.07
C GLY A 93 2.08 1.67 -9.14
N GLY A 94 2.50 2.30 -8.03
CA GLY A 94 1.56 2.94 -7.08
C GLY A 94 0.77 1.94 -6.23
N ILE A 95 1.31 0.74 -6.03
CA ILE A 95 0.66 -0.33 -5.26
C ILE A 95 0.52 -0.01 -3.77
N VAL A 96 1.44 0.78 -3.21
CA VAL A 96 1.41 1.18 -1.80
C VAL A 96 0.56 2.43 -1.65
N VAL A 97 -0.46 2.35 -0.80
CA VAL A 97 -1.26 3.51 -0.42
C VAL A 97 -0.43 4.40 0.53
N PRO A 98 -0.27 5.71 0.24
CA PRO A 98 0.42 6.63 1.14
C PRO A 98 -0.10 6.54 2.58
N GLY A 99 0.80 6.60 3.58
CA GLY A 99 0.42 6.45 4.99
C GLY A 99 0.23 5.00 5.48
N MET A 100 0.41 4.00 4.62
CA MET A 100 0.34 2.58 5.02
C MET A 100 1.70 1.94 5.35
N ILE A 101 2.81 2.65 5.19
CA ILE A 101 4.13 2.17 5.61
C ILE A 101 4.21 2.23 7.14
N ALA A 102 4.27 1.07 7.79
CA ALA A 102 4.30 0.93 9.24
C ALA A 102 5.73 0.84 9.83
N THR A 103 6.77 0.84 8.99
CA THR A 103 8.17 0.71 9.43
C THR A 103 8.53 1.82 10.41
N GLY A 104 9.00 1.44 11.60
CA GLY A 104 9.37 2.39 12.66
C GLY A 104 8.20 2.98 13.45
N ILE A 105 6.95 2.65 13.12
CA ILE A 105 5.75 3.08 13.87
C ILE A 105 5.41 1.99 14.89
N PRO A 106 5.41 2.26 16.22
CA PRO A 106 5.06 1.27 17.24
C PRO A 106 3.65 0.70 17.07
N GLU A 107 3.45 -0.56 17.51
CA GLU A 107 2.14 -1.21 17.39
C GLU A 107 1.04 -0.47 18.15
N SER A 108 1.35 0.05 19.33
CA SER A 108 0.44 0.86 20.15
C SER A 108 -0.07 2.13 19.45
N GLU A 109 0.68 2.65 18.48
CA GLU A 109 0.30 3.85 17.72
C GLU A 109 -0.58 3.52 16.51
N ARG A 110 -0.33 2.38 15.85
CA ARG A 110 -1.04 1.97 14.63
C ARG A 110 -2.23 1.04 14.89
N HIS A 111 -2.23 0.29 15.99
CA HIS A 111 -3.35 -0.58 16.38
C HIS A 111 -4.21 0.14 17.42
N GLN A 112 -5.10 0.99 16.93
CA GLN A 112 -6.08 1.71 17.73
C GLN A 112 -7.46 1.55 17.11
N ILE A 113 -8.47 1.34 17.95
CA ILE A 113 -9.88 1.33 17.51
C ILE A 113 -10.33 2.77 17.32
N ILE A 114 -10.57 3.14 16.07
CA ILE A 114 -11.17 4.41 15.65
C ILE A 114 -12.55 4.17 15.04
N ASN A 115 -13.32 5.23 14.80
CA ASN A 115 -14.57 5.08 14.07
C ASN A 115 -14.30 4.72 12.60
N VAL A 116 -15.08 3.79 12.05
CA VAL A 116 -15.06 3.40 10.63
C VAL A 116 -16.46 3.58 10.08
N SER A 117 -16.58 4.17 8.89
CA SER A 117 -17.88 4.48 8.28
C SER A 117 -18.74 3.23 8.07
N GLU A 118 -20.06 3.37 8.23
CA GLU A 118 -21.04 2.29 7.97
C GLU A 118 -20.81 1.63 6.60
N ASP A 119 -20.59 2.45 5.57
CA ASP A 119 -20.34 1.98 4.20
C ASP A 119 -19.10 1.07 4.10
N ALA A 120 -17.99 1.45 4.76
CA ALA A 120 -16.80 0.60 4.79
C ALA A 120 -17.04 -0.71 5.54
N ARG A 121 -17.78 -0.65 6.66
CA ARG A 121 -18.13 -1.84 7.44
C ARG A 121 -19.08 -2.76 6.69
N GLN A 122 -20.04 -2.21 5.93
CA GLN A 122 -20.95 -2.95 5.07
C GLN A 122 -20.21 -3.62 3.93
N LYS A 123 -19.35 -2.89 3.19
CA LYS A 123 -18.53 -3.46 2.11
C LYS A 123 -17.64 -4.60 2.60
N MET A 124 -17.07 -4.47 3.79
CA MET A 124 -16.29 -5.54 4.40
C MET A 124 -17.16 -6.74 4.79
N PHE A 125 -18.33 -6.51 5.38
CA PHE A 125 -19.28 -7.57 5.69
C PHE A 125 -19.70 -8.35 4.45
N ASP A 126 -20.11 -7.64 3.38
CA ASP A 126 -20.59 -8.25 2.14
C ASP A 126 -19.50 -9.08 1.46
N GLU A 127 -18.28 -8.55 1.36
CA GLU A 127 -17.16 -9.29 0.79
C GLU A 127 -16.79 -10.51 1.65
N THR A 128 -16.78 -10.36 2.97
CA THR A 128 -16.50 -11.47 3.89
C THR A 128 -17.57 -12.57 3.74
N LYS A 129 -18.86 -12.19 3.70
CA LYS A 129 -19.98 -13.14 3.56
C LYS A 129 -19.95 -13.82 2.19
N ARG A 130 -19.75 -13.06 1.11
CA ARG A 130 -19.64 -13.58 -0.26
C ARG A 130 -18.52 -14.61 -0.36
N HIS A 131 -17.34 -14.28 0.14
CA HIS A 131 -16.17 -15.17 0.09
C HIS A 131 -16.37 -16.41 0.99
N PHE A 132 -16.90 -16.24 2.20
CA PHE A 132 -17.23 -17.36 3.10
C PHE A 132 -18.21 -18.35 2.45
N LEU A 133 -19.26 -17.85 1.80
CA LEU A 133 -20.25 -18.65 1.08
C LEU A 133 -19.69 -19.32 -0.18
N GLN A 134 -18.71 -18.69 -0.84
CA GLN A 134 -18.07 -19.23 -2.04
C GLN A 134 -17.12 -20.39 -1.69
N GLU A 135 -16.31 -20.21 -0.65
CA GLU A 135 -15.22 -21.12 -0.29
C GLU A 135 -15.58 -22.06 0.88
N TYR A 136 -16.86 -22.11 1.26
CA TYR A 136 -17.33 -22.88 2.43
C TYR A 136 -16.51 -22.58 3.70
N GLY A 137 -16.25 -21.30 3.94
CA GLY A 137 -15.46 -20.83 5.09
C GLY A 137 -13.94 -20.99 4.98
N VAL A 138 -13.41 -21.53 3.88
CA VAL A 138 -11.95 -21.57 3.63
C VAL A 138 -11.44 -20.19 3.21
N ALA A 139 -10.26 -19.81 3.72
CA ALA A 139 -9.59 -18.60 3.28
C ALA A 139 -8.82 -18.85 1.98
N ASN A 140 -9.33 -18.35 0.85
CA ASN A 140 -8.70 -18.47 -0.46
C ASN A 140 -8.21 -17.09 -0.95
N GLY A 141 -6.89 -16.95 -1.13
CA GLY A 141 -6.26 -15.70 -1.56
C GLY A 141 -6.59 -15.30 -3.01
N ASP A 142 -6.96 -16.26 -3.85
CA ASP A 142 -7.17 -16.03 -5.29
C ASP A 142 -8.58 -15.55 -5.63
N THR A 143 -9.57 -15.85 -4.78
CA THR A 143 -11.00 -15.55 -5.04
C THR A 143 -11.55 -14.43 -4.15
N THR A 144 -10.83 -14.07 -3.10
CA THR A 144 -11.19 -12.94 -2.25
C THR A 144 -10.87 -11.60 -2.91
N LYS A 145 -11.77 -10.63 -2.72
CA LYS A 145 -11.57 -9.21 -3.06
C LYS A 145 -11.24 -8.37 -1.82
N ARG A 146 -10.83 -9.02 -0.73
CA ARG A 146 -10.43 -8.39 0.54
C ARG A 146 -9.50 -7.20 0.33
N SER A 147 -8.47 -7.36 -0.49
CA SER A 147 -7.50 -6.29 -0.78
C SER A 147 -8.12 -5.08 -1.49
N GLU A 148 -9.12 -5.29 -2.34
CA GLU A 148 -9.85 -4.20 -3.01
C GLU A 148 -10.65 -3.38 -2.01
N VAL A 149 -11.35 -4.05 -1.08
CA VAL A 149 -12.14 -3.40 -0.02
C VAL A 149 -11.23 -2.57 0.89
N PHE A 150 -10.10 -3.15 1.36
CA PHE A 150 -9.15 -2.42 2.19
C PHE A 150 -8.54 -1.23 1.45
N ARG A 151 -8.14 -1.40 0.18
CA ARG A 151 -7.54 -0.32 -0.60
C ARG A 151 -8.53 0.83 -0.83
N ALA A 152 -9.78 0.51 -1.17
CA ALA A 152 -10.83 1.51 -1.33
C ALA A 152 -11.08 2.28 -0.03
N PHE A 153 -11.18 1.56 1.09
CA PHE A 153 -11.35 2.17 2.41
C PHE A 153 -10.16 3.08 2.79
N GLN A 154 -8.93 2.62 2.63
CA GLN A 154 -7.73 3.40 2.95
C GLN A 154 -7.68 4.72 2.18
N LEU A 155 -8.03 4.69 0.89
CA LEU A 155 -8.08 5.90 0.06
C LEU A 155 -9.24 6.84 0.42
N SER A 156 -10.27 6.34 1.12
CA SER A 156 -11.42 7.13 1.55
C SER A 156 -11.23 7.92 2.86
N ILE A 157 -10.15 7.67 3.60
CA ILE A 157 -9.88 8.29 4.90
C ILE A 157 -8.56 9.10 4.93
N PRO A 158 -8.41 10.03 5.89
CA PRO A 158 -7.18 10.81 6.06
C PRO A 158 -5.94 9.93 6.23
N LYS A 159 -4.80 10.39 5.71
CA LYS A 159 -3.54 9.61 5.60
C LYS A 159 -3.06 9.11 6.96
N GLU A 160 -3.16 9.96 7.97
CA GLU A 160 -2.79 9.76 9.37
C GLU A 160 -3.61 8.67 10.08
N ASP A 161 -4.83 8.40 9.60
CA ASP A 161 -5.73 7.42 10.19
C ASP A 161 -5.69 6.08 9.48
N ARG A 162 -5.05 5.96 8.30
CA ARG A 162 -5.11 4.77 7.46
C ARG A 162 -4.67 3.48 8.16
N LEU A 163 -3.60 3.54 8.95
CA LEU A 163 -3.13 2.39 9.72
C LEU A 163 -4.15 1.95 10.79
N LYS A 164 -4.66 2.92 11.57
CA LYS A 164 -5.64 2.68 12.64
C LYS A 164 -7.00 2.23 12.09
N GLY A 165 -7.44 2.85 11.00
CA GLY A 165 -8.64 2.48 10.28
C GLY A 165 -8.52 1.08 9.69
N THR A 166 -7.41 0.76 9.03
CA THR A 166 -7.17 -0.58 8.47
C THR A 166 -7.16 -1.63 9.58
N TRP A 167 -6.52 -1.34 10.71
CA TRP A 167 -6.56 -2.20 11.87
C TRP A 167 -7.99 -2.44 12.37
N THR A 168 -8.78 -1.37 12.51
CA THR A 168 -10.17 -1.43 12.96
C THR A 168 -11.05 -2.21 12.00
N LEU A 169 -10.97 -1.94 10.70
CA LEU A 169 -11.76 -2.66 9.69
C LEU A 169 -11.41 -4.16 9.66
N GLY A 170 -10.15 -4.52 9.91
CA GLY A 170 -9.74 -5.92 10.11
C GLY A 170 -10.28 -6.56 11.39
N GLN A 171 -10.61 -5.78 12.44
CA GLN A 171 -11.33 -6.33 13.60
C GLN A 171 -12.76 -6.71 13.22
N TYR A 172 -13.46 -5.85 12.48
CA TYR A 172 -14.80 -6.14 11.96
C TYR A 172 -14.81 -7.36 11.04
N GLU A 173 -13.89 -7.45 10.08
CA GLU A 173 -13.72 -8.63 9.22
C GLU A 173 -13.63 -9.93 10.03
N ARG A 174 -12.75 -9.97 11.04
CA ARG A 174 -12.59 -11.14 11.91
C ARG A 174 -13.86 -11.46 12.70
N ALA A 175 -14.58 -10.43 13.16
CA ALA A 175 -15.83 -10.62 13.88
C ALA A 175 -16.94 -11.17 12.96
N TYR A 176 -17.03 -10.68 11.72
CA TYR A 176 -17.98 -11.18 10.73
C TYR A 176 -17.72 -12.64 10.38
N THR A 177 -16.47 -13.00 10.08
CA THR A 177 -16.08 -14.40 9.83
C THR A 177 -16.44 -15.28 11.02
N ARG A 178 -16.17 -14.82 12.24
CA ARG A 178 -16.53 -15.57 13.46
C ARG A 178 -18.04 -15.75 13.58
N ALA A 179 -18.84 -14.72 13.34
CA ALA A 179 -20.29 -14.83 13.37
C ALA A 179 -20.83 -15.84 12.34
N PHE A 180 -20.23 -15.92 11.15
CA PHE A 180 -20.62 -16.92 10.15
C PHE A 180 -20.25 -18.34 10.58
N VAL A 181 -19.05 -18.54 11.14
CA VAL A 181 -18.64 -19.84 11.70
C VAL A 181 -19.58 -20.25 12.83
N ASP A 182 -19.86 -19.35 13.77
CA ASP A 182 -20.71 -19.62 14.92
C ASP A 182 -22.15 -19.97 14.47
N ALA A 183 -22.69 -19.30 13.45
CA ALA A 183 -24.00 -19.62 12.87
C ALA A 183 -24.05 -21.01 12.22
N VAL A 184 -23.03 -21.40 11.45
CA VAL A 184 -22.97 -22.74 10.86
C VAL A 184 -22.81 -23.81 11.94
N LYS A 185 -21.95 -23.56 12.94
CA LYS A 185 -21.73 -24.50 14.07
C LYS A 185 -22.92 -24.62 15.00
N ALA A 186 -23.79 -23.61 15.08
CA ALA A 186 -25.04 -23.73 15.83
C ALA A 186 -25.99 -24.80 15.25
N VAL A 187 -25.96 -25.00 13.94
CA VAL A 187 -26.77 -26.02 13.24
C VAL A 187 -26.03 -27.35 13.13
N ASN A 188 -24.74 -27.32 12.83
CA ASN A 188 -23.87 -28.49 12.78
C ASN A 188 -22.59 -28.27 13.61
N PRO A 189 -22.58 -28.67 14.90
CA PRO A 189 -21.43 -28.46 15.78
C PRO A 189 -20.11 -29.08 15.31
N ASN A 190 -20.17 -30.11 14.45
CA ASN A 190 -19.01 -30.81 13.91
C ASN A 190 -18.57 -30.28 12.53
N TRP A 191 -19.20 -29.21 12.03
CA TRP A 191 -18.82 -28.59 10.77
C TRP A 191 -17.40 -28.02 10.84
N GLU A 192 -16.62 -28.23 9.78
CA GLU A 192 -15.29 -27.65 9.63
C GLU A 192 -15.15 -26.92 8.27
N PRO A 193 -14.29 -25.89 8.18
CA PRO A 193 -14.08 -25.15 6.93
C PRO A 193 -13.78 -26.06 5.73
N GLY A 194 -14.46 -25.78 4.61
CA GLY A 194 -14.39 -26.56 3.38
C GLY A 194 -15.50 -27.61 3.26
N GLN A 195 -16.20 -27.92 4.35
CA GLN A 195 -17.37 -28.78 4.28
C GLN A 195 -18.60 -28.00 3.77
N PRO A 196 -19.43 -28.60 2.91
CA PRO A 196 -20.66 -27.96 2.47
C PRO A 196 -21.63 -27.75 3.64
N PHE A 197 -22.37 -26.65 3.60
CA PHE A 197 -23.45 -26.33 4.54
C PHE A 197 -24.59 -25.62 3.79
N ASP A 198 -25.78 -25.58 4.39
CA ASP A 198 -26.91 -24.81 3.83
C ASP A 198 -26.62 -23.31 3.96
N LYS A 199 -26.45 -22.65 2.81
CA LYS A 199 -26.08 -21.23 2.74
C LYS A 199 -27.14 -20.31 3.37
N SER A 200 -28.40 -20.74 3.41
CA SER A 200 -29.49 -19.97 4.02
C SER A 200 -29.33 -19.79 5.54
N ILE A 201 -28.47 -20.59 6.20
CA ILE A 201 -28.09 -20.41 7.60
C ILE A 201 -27.56 -18.99 7.85
N LEU A 202 -26.90 -18.38 6.86
CA LEU A 202 -26.35 -17.03 7.01
C LEU A 202 -27.35 -15.92 6.69
N ASP A 203 -28.57 -16.19 6.24
CA ASP A 203 -29.55 -15.15 5.86
C ASP A 203 -29.98 -14.29 7.06
N SER A 204 -29.99 -14.87 8.27
CA SER A 204 -30.30 -14.16 9.51
C SER A 204 -29.13 -13.35 10.07
N VAL A 205 -27.89 -13.64 9.64
CA VAL A 205 -26.69 -12.92 10.09
C VAL A 205 -26.55 -11.62 9.31
N THR A 206 -26.67 -10.50 10.03
CA THR A 206 -26.58 -9.12 9.49
C THR A 206 -25.39 -8.37 10.07
N ARG A 207 -24.84 -7.41 9.31
CA ARG A 207 -23.74 -6.54 9.76
C ARG A 207 -24.11 -5.84 11.07
N GLU A 208 -25.31 -5.28 11.14
CA GLU A 208 -25.84 -4.57 12.30
C GLU A 208 -25.90 -5.46 13.54
N SER A 209 -26.37 -6.71 13.40
CA SER A 209 -26.44 -7.64 14.54
C SER A 209 -25.06 -7.95 15.12
N VAL A 210 -24.06 -8.13 14.25
CA VAL A 210 -22.68 -8.38 14.67
C VAL A 210 -22.06 -7.12 15.29
N ASP A 211 -22.22 -5.97 14.63
CA ASP A 211 -21.69 -4.68 15.10
C ASP A 211 -22.23 -4.32 16.50
N HIS A 212 -23.53 -4.50 16.74
CA HIS A 212 -24.16 -4.25 18.04
C HIS A 212 -23.68 -5.20 19.14
N ALA A 213 -23.22 -6.41 18.76
CA ALA A 213 -22.69 -7.38 19.70
C ALA A 213 -21.22 -7.12 20.07
N LEU A 214 -20.52 -6.21 19.36
CA LEU A 214 -19.13 -5.90 19.60
C LEU A 214 -18.94 -4.76 20.60
N VAL A 215 -17.94 -4.91 21.46
CA VAL A 215 -17.46 -3.86 22.37
C VAL A 215 -15.96 -3.67 22.21
N LYS A 216 -15.50 -2.44 22.44
CA LYS A 216 -14.08 -2.13 22.46
C LYS A 216 -13.43 -2.72 23.73
N SER A 217 -12.39 -3.52 23.54
CA SER A 217 -11.52 -4.01 24.62
C SER A 217 -10.07 -3.66 24.27
N GLY A 218 -9.57 -2.59 24.88
CA GLY A 218 -8.28 -2.00 24.53
C GLY A 218 -8.22 -1.60 23.06
N ASN A 219 -7.32 -2.24 22.31
CA ASN A 219 -7.15 -2.04 20.87
C ASN A 219 -7.88 -3.06 19.99
N LYS A 220 -8.78 -3.89 20.53
CA LYS A 220 -9.54 -4.90 19.78
C LYS A 220 -11.04 -4.68 19.91
N LEU A 221 -11.78 -5.25 18.97
CA LEU A 221 -13.23 -5.46 19.12
C LEU A 221 -13.45 -6.91 19.57
N VAL A 222 -14.28 -7.09 20.59
CA VAL A 222 -14.63 -8.40 21.14
C VAL A 222 -16.15 -8.50 21.29
N PHE A 223 -16.69 -9.70 21.14
CA PHE A 223 -18.10 -9.94 21.42
C PHE A 223 -18.39 -9.69 22.90
N SER A 224 -19.48 -8.98 23.20
CA SER A 224 -19.91 -8.74 24.56
C SER A 224 -20.41 -10.04 25.19
N ASN A 225 -20.06 -10.31 26.45
CA ASN A 225 -20.53 -11.49 27.17
C ASN A 225 -22.06 -11.56 27.32
N LYS A 226 -22.78 -10.44 27.13
CA LYS A 226 -24.25 -10.41 27.12
C LYS A 226 -24.85 -10.87 25.80
N SER A 227 -24.08 -10.86 24.71
CA SER A 227 -24.50 -11.19 23.35
C SER A 227 -24.38 -12.68 23.01
N VAL A 228 -23.77 -13.50 23.88
CA VAL A 228 -23.68 -14.96 23.70
C VAL A 228 -25.06 -15.64 23.79
N ASN A 229 -26.11 -14.90 24.18
CA ASN A 229 -27.51 -15.29 24.12
C ASN A 229 -28.25 -14.81 22.85
N ILE A 230 -27.55 -14.56 21.74
CA ILE A 230 -28.23 -14.54 20.44
C ILE A 230 -28.60 -15.99 20.14
N ARG A 231 -29.79 -16.39 20.59
CA ARG A 231 -30.48 -17.56 20.06
C ARG A 231 -30.70 -17.30 18.57
N ILE A 232 -29.85 -17.93 17.76
CA ILE A 232 -30.12 -18.23 16.37
C ILE A 232 -31.14 -19.36 16.35
#